data_AF-A0A0C2GTR9-F1
#
_entry.id   AF-A0A0C2GTR9-F1
#
_cell.length_a   1.000
_cell.length_b   1.000
_cell.length_c   1.000
_cell.angle_alpha   90.00
_cell.angle_beta   90.00
_cell.angle_gamma   90.00
#
_symmetry.space_group_name_H-M   'P 1'
#
loop_
_entity.id
_entity.type
_entity.pdbx_description
1 polymer ?
#
loop_
_entity_poly.entity_id
_entity_poly.type
_entity_poly.pdbx_seq_one_letter_code
_entity_poly.pdbx_strand_id
1 'polypeptide(L)'
;MPVVSTFIRCISNHLKSCVNTADGPMIPKVDLRKMFDQGEQKILSSRAELMSQTLGQSMRPIAEAALKFGGCVKQCFVHDKNSGGFCYDGKNCQPLVTQKNLRRALRTCLAQASWKNHAFDLCECAKNAGVEGLNDVCSLLKAVRNG
;
A
#
# COMPACT_ATOMS: atom_id res chain seq x y z
N MET A 1 7.83 12.12 -4.54
CA MET A 1 8.34 10.79 -4.96
C MET A 1 7.62 10.36 -6.24
N PRO A 2 8.31 10.34 -7.40
CA PRO A 2 7.69 10.06 -8.70
C PRO A 2 7.07 8.66 -8.82
N VAL A 3 7.54 7.67 -8.05
CA VAL A 3 6.94 6.32 -7.98
C VAL A 3 5.53 6.35 -7.44
N VAL A 4 5.34 7.03 -6.31
CA VAL A 4 4.05 7.08 -5.61
C VAL A 4 3.02 7.80 -6.48
N SER A 5 3.40 8.93 -7.08
CA SER A 5 2.51 9.66 -8.00
C SER A 5 2.21 8.87 -9.28
N THR A 6 3.17 8.13 -9.83
CA THR A 6 2.97 7.29 -11.02
C THR A 6 2.05 6.11 -10.72
N PHE A 7 2.26 5.47 -9.57
CA PHE A 7 1.43 4.38 -9.10
C PHE A 7 -0.01 4.84 -8.84
N ILE A 8 -0.20 5.95 -8.13
CA ILE A 8 -1.53 6.53 -7.85
C ILE A 8 -2.26 6.86 -9.16
N ARG A 9 -1.57 7.52 -10.10
CA ARG A 9 -2.14 7.86 -11.41
C ARG A 9 -2.55 6.60 -12.20
N CYS A 10 -1.70 5.57 -12.21
CA CYS A 10 -2.02 4.30 -12.85
C CYS A 10 -3.26 3.66 -12.22
N ILE A 11 -3.30 3.56 -10.87
CA ILE A 11 -4.43 2.98 -10.15
C ILE A 11 -5.72 3.73 -10.47
N SER A 12 -5.68 5.07 -10.48
CA SER A 12 -6.82 5.91 -10.85
C SER A 12 -7.34 5.65 -12.26
N ASN A 13 -6.45 5.35 -13.21
CA ASN A 13 -6.84 5.06 -14.60
C ASN A 13 -7.42 3.65 -14.78
N HIS A 14 -6.98 2.69 -13.96
CA HIS A 14 -7.40 1.29 -14.08
C HIS A 14 -8.59 0.92 -13.18
N LEU A 15 -8.81 1.64 -12.08
CA LEU A 15 -10.01 1.55 -11.24
C LEU A 15 -11.01 2.63 -11.69
N LYS A 16 -11.78 2.33 -12.75
CA LYS A 16 -12.87 3.20 -13.22
C LYS A 16 -13.83 3.50 -12.07
N SER A 17 -13.96 4.78 -11.74
CA SER A 17 -14.54 5.23 -10.48
C SER A 17 -16.05 5.36 -10.49
N CYS A 18 -16.66 5.48 -11.67
CA CYS A 18 -18.11 5.58 -11.83
C CYS A 18 -18.56 4.80 -13.07
N VAL A 19 -19.77 4.24 -12.99
CA VAL A 19 -20.51 3.78 -14.17
C VAL A 19 -21.23 4.99 -14.76
N ASN A 20 -21.09 5.18 -16.07
CA ASN A 20 -21.61 6.36 -16.79
C ASN A 20 -23.10 6.25 -17.13
N THR A 21 -23.82 5.31 -16.52
CA THR A 21 -25.19 4.93 -16.88
C THR A 21 -26.07 4.92 -15.64
N ALA A 22 -27.32 5.38 -15.77
CA ALA A 22 -28.32 5.35 -14.70
C ALA A 22 -28.64 3.93 -14.22
N ASP A 23 -28.52 2.94 -15.12
CA ASP A 23 -28.73 1.51 -14.83
C ASP A 23 -27.44 0.76 -14.43
N GLY A 24 -26.38 1.50 -14.07
CA GLY A 24 -25.13 0.90 -13.62
C GLY A 24 -25.33 0.13 -12.30
N PRO A 25 -24.51 -0.91 -12.01
CA PRO A 25 -24.58 -1.61 -10.74
C PRO A 25 -24.45 -0.62 -9.59
N MET A 26 -25.39 -0.65 -8.63
CA MET A 26 -25.25 0.08 -7.39
C MET A 26 -24.01 -0.43 -6.66
N ILE A 27 -23.00 0.41 -6.56
CA ILE A 27 -21.75 0.08 -5.88
C ILE A 27 -22.00 0.33 -4.38
N PRO A 28 -21.91 -0.70 -3.52
CA PRO A 28 -22.12 -0.52 -2.10
C PRO A 28 -21.11 0.49 -1.56
N LYS A 29 -21.60 1.48 -0.82
CA LYS A 29 -20.72 2.45 -0.16
C LYS A 29 -19.87 1.70 0.89
N VAL A 30 -18.58 1.62 0.64
CA VAL A 30 -17.56 1.19 1.59
C VAL A 30 -17.16 2.38 2.45
N ASP A 31 -17.27 2.21 3.76
CA ASP A 31 -16.74 3.15 4.74
C ASP A 31 -15.22 2.99 4.78
N LEU A 32 -14.51 3.91 4.10
CA LEU A 32 -13.06 3.86 3.99
C LEU A 32 -12.37 3.99 5.36
N ARG A 33 -12.93 4.78 6.30
CA ARG A 33 -12.41 4.86 7.68
C ARG A 33 -12.43 3.48 8.33
N LYS A 34 -13.61 2.83 8.32
CA LYS A 34 -13.75 1.47 8.87
C LYS A 34 -12.83 0.47 8.19
N MET A 35 -12.58 0.60 6.88
CA MET A 35 -11.65 -0.27 6.18
C MET A 35 -10.22 -0.13 6.71
N PHE A 36 -9.74 1.10 6.93
CA PHE A 36 -8.42 1.34 7.54
C PHE A 36 -8.38 0.83 8.99
N ASP A 37 -9.42 1.06 9.78
CA ASP A 37 -9.52 0.58 11.16
C ASP A 37 -9.48 -0.95 11.25
N GLN A 38 -10.30 -1.64 10.46
CA GLN A 38 -10.35 -3.10 10.41
C GLN A 38 -9.05 -3.69 9.86
N GLY A 39 -8.44 -3.05 8.87
CA GLY A 39 -7.15 -3.46 8.32
C GLY A 39 -6.03 -3.38 9.35
N GLU A 40 -5.95 -2.26 10.08
CA GLU A 40 -4.99 -2.08 11.16
C GLU A 40 -5.23 -3.09 12.29
N GLN A 41 -6.47 -3.25 12.75
CA GLN A 41 -6.81 -4.23 13.78
C GLN A 41 -6.39 -5.64 13.40
N LYS A 42 -6.65 -6.05 12.14
CA LYS A 42 -6.27 -7.38 11.66
C LYS A 42 -4.76 -7.59 11.62
N ILE A 43 -4.00 -6.56 11.24
CA ILE A 43 -2.53 -6.62 11.25
C ILE A 43 -2.02 -6.67 12.69
N LEU A 44 -2.58 -5.87 13.59
CA LEU A 44 -2.21 -5.85 15.01
C LEU A 44 -2.53 -7.18 15.70
N SER A 45 -3.68 -7.80 15.42
CA SER A 45 -4.04 -9.10 15.97
C SER A 45 -3.12 -10.22 15.50
N SER A 46 -2.60 -10.13 14.28
CA SER A 46 -1.64 -11.10 13.72
C SER A 46 -0.17 -10.72 13.95
N ARG A 47 0.11 -9.63 14.69
CA ARG A 47 1.48 -9.13 14.89
C ARG A 47 2.38 -10.17 15.54
N ALA A 48 1.92 -10.84 16.59
CA ALA A 48 2.72 -11.82 17.32
C ALA A 48 3.13 -13.01 16.42
N GLU A 49 2.20 -13.54 15.62
CA GLU A 49 2.46 -14.60 14.64
C GLU A 49 3.42 -14.12 13.54
N LEU A 50 3.19 -12.93 12.97
CA LEU A 50 4.07 -12.34 11.95
C LEU A 50 5.51 -12.19 12.46
N MET A 51 5.68 -11.80 13.73
CA MET A 51 6.99 -11.55 14.35
C MET A 51 7.69 -12.81 14.89
N SER A 52 6.96 -13.92 15.04
CA SER A 52 7.47 -15.15 15.65
C SER A 52 7.67 -16.29 14.67
N GLN A 53 6.79 -16.47 13.68
CA GLN A 53 6.79 -17.65 12.82
C GLN A 53 7.13 -17.35 11.34
N THR A 54 6.79 -16.16 10.84
CA THR A 54 6.88 -15.85 9.40
C THR A 54 8.15 -15.08 9.02
N LEU A 55 8.74 -14.35 9.96
CA LEU A 55 9.89 -13.47 9.73
C LEU A 55 11.08 -13.92 10.59
N GLY A 56 12.21 -14.18 9.95
CA GLY A 56 13.48 -14.44 10.66
C GLY A 56 13.88 -13.25 11.55
N GLN A 57 14.74 -13.47 12.55
CA GLN A 57 15.11 -12.42 13.52
C GLN A 57 15.61 -11.12 12.87
N SER A 58 16.30 -11.22 11.73
CA SER A 58 16.79 -10.08 10.96
C SER A 58 15.68 -9.17 10.40
N MET A 59 14.46 -9.71 10.20
CA MET A 59 13.36 -8.96 9.57
C MET A 59 12.43 -8.29 10.58
N ARG A 60 12.56 -8.61 11.87
CA ARG A 60 11.75 -7.98 12.94
C ARG A 60 11.84 -6.45 12.92
N PRO A 61 13.03 -5.82 12.85
CA PRO A 61 13.13 -4.36 12.85
C PRO A 61 12.42 -3.72 11.65
N ILE A 62 12.50 -4.35 10.47
CA ILE A 62 11.86 -3.87 9.24
C ILE A 62 10.33 -3.96 9.38
N ALA A 63 9.83 -5.07 9.91
CA ALA A 63 8.41 -5.27 10.08
C ALA A 63 7.82 -4.33 11.15
N GLU A 64 8.54 -4.05 12.23
CA GLU A 64 8.14 -3.03 13.20
C GLU A 64 8.12 -1.62 12.62
N ALA A 65 9.11 -1.28 11.79
CA ALA A 65 9.13 -0.01 11.07
C ALA A 65 7.92 0.10 10.12
N ALA A 66 7.57 -0.98 9.41
CA ALA A 66 6.41 -1.02 8.53
C ALA A 66 5.09 -0.84 9.29
N LEU A 67 4.94 -1.43 10.49
CA LEU A 67 3.77 -1.24 11.34
C LEU A 67 3.64 0.21 11.82
N LYS A 68 4.72 0.81 12.32
CA LYS A 68 4.74 2.22 12.73
C LYS A 68 4.41 3.14 11.56
N PHE A 69 5.01 2.88 10.40
CA PHE A 69 4.72 3.61 9.18
C PHE A 69 3.25 3.49 8.77
N GLY A 70 2.66 2.29 8.85
CA GLY A 70 1.24 2.06 8.59
C GLY A 70 0.32 2.89 9.49
N GLY A 71 0.63 2.98 10.79
CA GLY A 71 -0.05 3.86 11.73
C GLY A 71 0.05 5.34 11.34
N CYS A 72 1.25 5.80 10.96
CA CYS A 72 1.44 7.17 10.45
C CYS A 72 0.62 7.44 9.17
N VAL A 73 0.54 6.47 8.26
CA VAL A 73 -0.27 6.59 7.05
C VAL A 73 -1.75 6.71 7.41
N LYS A 74 -2.26 5.89 8.34
CA LYS A 74 -3.64 5.99 8.81
C LYS A 74 -3.90 7.38 9.41
N GLN A 75 -3.06 7.84 10.33
CA GLN A 75 -3.20 9.17 10.95
C GLN A 75 -3.24 10.27 9.89
N CYS A 76 -2.21 10.35 9.05
CA CYS A 76 -2.09 11.38 8.03
C CYS A 76 -3.22 11.31 7.00
N PHE A 77 -3.51 10.13 6.45
CA PHE A 77 -4.47 10.00 5.37
C PHE A 77 -5.92 10.10 5.86
N VAL A 78 -6.27 9.38 6.93
CA VAL A 78 -7.66 9.28 7.41
C VAL A 78 -8.01 10.47 8.29
N HIS A 79 -7.19 10.75 9.31
CA HIS A 79 -7.54 11.71 10.35
C HIS A 79 -7.11 13.13 10.04
N ASP A 80 -6.01 13.34 9.31
CA ASP A 80 -5.54 14.69 9.01
C ASP A 80 -6.06 15.18 7.65
N LYS A 81 -5.80 14.42 6.57
CA LYS A 81 -6.10 14.84 5.19
C LYS A 81 -7.56 14.64 4.76
N ASN A 82 -8.24 13.62 5.30
CA ASN A 82 -9.63 13.29 4.95
C ASN A 82 -10.58 13.40 6.16
N SER A 83 -10.24 14.26 7.13
CA SER A 83 -11.08 14.55 8.31
C SER A 83 -12.50 14.98 7.91
N GLY A 84 -12.60 15.86 6.91
CA GLY A 84 -13.86 16.35 6.33
C GLY A 84 -14.59 15.37 5.41
N GLY A 85 -14.10 14.13 5.27
CA GLY A 85 -14.62 13.13 4.33
C GLY A 85 -13.63 12.85 3.19
N PHE A 86 -13.80 11.70 2.55
CA PHE A 86 -13.00 11.30 1.40
C PHE A 86 -13.56 11.90 0.11
N CYS A 87 -12.72 12.01 -0.92
CA CYS A 87 -13.09 12.51 -2.25
C CYS A 87 -14.39 11.88 -2.80
N TYR A 88 -14.60 10.57 -2.56
CA TYR A 88 -15.79 9.85 -3.04
C TYR A 88 -17.07 10.17 -2.25
N ASP A 89 -16.94 10.65 -1.01
CA ASP A 89 -18.09 11.02 -0.18
C ASP A 89 -18.82 12.22 -0.79
N GLY A 90 -18.07 13.19 -1.32
CA GLY A 90 -18.62 14.37 -2.00
C GLY A 90 -19.11 14.11 -3.43
N LYS A 91 -18.71 13.00 -4.07
CA LYS A 91 -19.11 12.67 -5.45
C LYS A 91 -20.37 11.81 -5.53
N ASN A 92 -20.91 11.34 -4.39
CA ASN A 92 -22.01 10.36 -4.33
C ASN A 92 -21.80 9.15 -5.25
N CYS A 93 -20.55 8.83 -5.56
CA CYS A 93 -20.14 7.76 -6.43
C CYS A 93 -18.94 7.08 -5.77
N GLN A 94 -18.99 5.76 -5.63
CA GLN A 94 -17.83 4.98 -5.21
C GLN A 94 -17.30 4.14 -6.36
N PRO A 95 -15.98 3.98 -6.48
CA PRO A 95 -15.37 3.09 -7.45
C PRO A 95 -15.85 1.65 -7.21
N LEU A 96 -16.23 0.93 -8.27
CA LEU A 96 -16.54 -0.49 -8.18
C LEU A 96 -15.20 -1.20 -7.96
N VAL A 97 -14.81 -1.42 -6.71
CA VAL A 97 -13.60 -2.15 -6.37
C VAL A 97 -13.98 -3.59 -6.07
N THR A 98 -13.69 -4.49 -7.01
CA THR A 98 -13.80 -5.93 -6.81
C THR A 98 -12.41 -6.51 -6.58
N GLN A 99 -12.30 -7.65 -5.91
CA GLN A 99 -11.00 -8.30 -5.75
C GLN A 99 -10.31 -8.57 -7.10
N LYS A 100 -11.08 -8.89 -8.14
CA LYS A 100 -10.59 -9.15 -9.50
C LYS A 100 -10.01 -7.91 -10.17
N ASN A 101 -10.74 -6.78 -10.16
CA ASN A 101 -10.25 -5.56 -10.80
C ASN A 101 -9.14 -4.88 -9.98
N LEU A 102 -9.19 -4.96 -8.65
CA LEU A 102 -8.16 -4.45 -7.77
C LEU A 102 -6.86 -5.22 -7.97
N ARG A 103 -6.90 -6.56 -7.97
CA ARG A 103 -5.71 -7.39 -8.25
C ARG A 103 -5.13 -7.12 -9.63
N ARG A 104 -5.98 -6.93 -10.66
CA ARG A 104 -5.53 -6.59 -12.01
C ARG A 104 -4.84 -5.23 -12.02
N ALA A 105 -5.49 -4.19 -11.48
CA ALA A 105 -4.94 -2.84 -11.41
C ALA A 105 -3.63 -2.80 -10.61
N LEU A 106 -3.59 -3.43 -9.44
CA LEU A 106 -2.38 -3.56 -8.62
C LEU A 106 -1.24 -4.23 -9.40
N ARG A 107 -1.48 -5.37 -10.05
CA ARG A 107 -0.45 -6.04 -10.86
C ARG A 107 0.07 -5.15 -11.99
N THR A 108 -0.81 -4.55 -12.76
CA THR A 108 -0.43 -3.66 -13.87
C THR A 108 0.35 -2.45 -13.37
N CYS A 109 -0.13 -1.80 -12.31
CA CYS A 109 0.48 -0.57 -11.81
C CYS A 109 1.76 -0.81 -11.02
N LEU A 110 1.89 -1.94 -10.32
CA LEU A 110 3.15 -2.35 -9.72
C LEU A 110 4.17 -2.72 -10.78
N ALA A 111 3.78 -3.32 -11.90
CA ALA A 111 4.71 -3.60 -13.00
C ALA A 111 5.19 -2.31 -13.70
N GLN A 112 4.32 -1.30 -13.81
CA GLN A 112 4.65 -0.01 -14.43
C GLN A 112 5.39 0.94 -13.49
N ALA A 113 5.19 0.81 -12.18
CA ALA A 113 5.95 1.57 -11.21
C ALA A 113 7.37 0.99 -11.15
N SER A 114 8.39 1.83 -11.28
CA SER A 114 9.80 1.44 -11.07
C SER A 114 10.13 1.16 -9.59
N TRP A 115 9.17 0.64 -8.82
CA TRP A 115 9.27 0.44 -7.37
C TRP A 115 10.43 -0.48 -7.00
N LYS A 116 10.75 -1.48 -7.84
CA LYS A 116 11.88 -2.39 -7.63
C LYS A 116 13.21 -1.64 -7.58
N ASN A 117 13.43 -0.72 -8.53
CA ASN A 117 14.63 0.11 -8.59
C ASN A 117 14.73 1.00 -7.35
N HIS A 118 13.65 1.73 -7.05
CA HIS A 118 13.65 2.65 -5.91
C HIS A 118 13.73 1.94 -4.56
N ALA A 119 13.17 0.74 -4.41
CA ALA A 119 13.31 -0.07 -3.20
C ALA A 119 14.75 -0.55 -3.01
N PHE A 120 15.40 -0.99 -4.10
CA PHE A 120 16.82 -1.34 -4.06
C PHE A 120 17.70 -0.12 -3.74
N ASP A 121 17.47 1.01 -4.41
CA ASP A 121 18.24 2.24 -4.19
C ASP A 121 18.09 2.76 -2.76
N LEU A 122 16.88 2.67 -2.20
CA LEU A 122 16.62 3.01 -0.80
C LEU A 122 17.35 2.05 0.17
N CYS A 123 17.38 0.76 -0.15
CA CYS A 123 18.10 -0.24 0.65
C CYS A 123 19.61 0.02 0.64
N GLU A 124 20.19 0.26 -0.54
CA GLU A 124 21.62 0.61 -0.68
C GLU A 124 21.94 1.92 0.05
N CYS A 125 21.07 2.92 -0.05
CA CYS A 125 21.21 4.18 0.67
C CYS A 125 21.22 3.96 2.19
N ALA A 126 20.28 3.18 2.72
CA ALA A 126 20.22 2.86 4.15
C ALA A 126 21.44 2.04 4.62
N LYS A 127 21.89 1.07 3.82
CA LYS A 127 23.11 0.30 4.08
C LYS A 127 24.34 1.22 4.14
N ASN A 128 24.48 2.12 3.17
CA ASN A 128 25.60 3.07 3.11
C ASN A 128 25.54 4.11 4.23
N ALA A 129 24.35 4.38 4.78
CA ALA A 129 24.15 5.21 5.96
C ALA A 129 24.44 4.46 7.29
N GLY A 130 24.88 3.20 7.23
CA GLY A 130 25.28 2.42 8.40
C GLY A 130 24.15 1.63 9.07
N VAL A 131 22.99 1.45 8.41
CA VAL A 131 21.94 0.58 8.96
C VAL A 131 22.36 -0.89 8.82
N GLU A 132 22.64 -1.51 9.96
CA GLU A 132 23.08 -2.90 10.05
C GLU A 132 21.97 -3.92 9.68
N GLY A 133 22.37 -5.11 9.24
CA GLY A 133 21.43 -6.21 8.94
C GLY A 133 20.68 -6.12 7.60
N LEU A 134 21.00 -5.14 6.74
CA LEU A 134 20.34 -4.96 5.45
C LEU A 134 20.95 -5.76 4.29
N ASN A 135 22.11 -6.40 4.47
CA ASN A 135 22.83 -7.06 3.38
C ASN A 135 22.00 -8.11 2.64
N ASP A 136 21.30 -8.98 3.37
CA ASP A 136 20.46 -10.02 2.78
C ASP A 136 19.23 -9.42 2.08
N VAL A 137 18.65 -8.37 2.66
CA VAL A 137 17.49 -7.66 2.11
C VAL A 137 17.85 -6.94 0.81
N CYS A 138 18.97 -6.20 0.80
CA CYS A 138 19.41 -5.49 -0.38
C CYS A 138 19.80 -6.47 -1.50
N SER A 139 20.39 -7.62 -1.14
CA SER A 139 20.71 -8.69 -2.09
C SER A 139 19.46 -9.32 -2.72
N LEU A 140 18.41 -9.56 -1.91
CA LEU A 140 17.11 -10.01 -2.41
C LEU A 140 16.46 -8.96 -3.33
N LEU A 141 16.47 -7.69 -2.93
CA LEU A 141 15.93 -6.59 -3.76
C LEU A 141 16.71 -6.44 -5.07
N LYS A 142 18.03 -6.67 -5.06
CA LYS A 142 18.87 -6.69 -6.27
C LYS A 142 18.45 -7.79 -7.24
N ALA A 143 18.13 -8.98 -6.73
CA ALA A 143 17.63 -10.09 -7.54
C ALA A 143 16.24 -9.78 -8.12
N VAL A 144 15.32 -9.25 -7.29
CA VAL A 144 13.97 -8.84 -7.72
C VAL A 144 14.00 -7.72 -8.76
N ARG A 145 14.99 -6.85 -8.70
CA ARG A 145 15.22 -5.78 -9.69
C ARG A 145 15.60 -6.31 -11.07
N ASN A 146 16.36 -7.40 -11.13
CA ASN A 146 16.93 -7.94 -12.36
C ASN A 146 16.06 -9.00 -13.06
N GLY A 147 14.94 -9.42 -12.45
CA GLY A 147 13.93 -10.32 -13.03
C GLY A 147 12.58 -9.64 -13.20
#